data_AF-A0A3D4NJ34-F1
#
_entry.id   AF-A0A3D4NJ34-F1
#
_cell.length_a   1.000
_cell.length_b   1.000
_cell.length_c   1.000
_cell.angle_alpha   90.00
_cell.angle_beta   90.00
_cell.angle_gamma   90.00
#
_symmetry.space_group_name_H-M   'P 1'
#
loop_
_entity.id
_entity.type
_entity.pdbx_description
1 polymer ?
#
loop_
_entity_poly.entity_id
_entity_poly.type
_entity_poly.pdbx_seq_one_letter_code
_entity_poly.pdbx_strand_id
1 'polypeptide(L)' 'VGDVAGVDVAALERLLKQTFAPLRIPVLSGWRSGHCDPNLMLPMGALVRLDAGNKELVLEQDVVVRR' A
#
# COMPACT_ATOMS: atom_id res chain seq x y z
N VAL A 1 2.42 -2.81 -0.06
CA VAL A 1 3.21 -3.35 -1.19
C VAL A 1 2.64 -2.77 -2.47
N GLY A 2 3.49 -2.10 -3.26
CA GLY A 2 3.09 -1.52 -4.53
C GLY A 2 2.68 -2.57 -5.56
N ASP A 3 2.09 -2.13 -6.64
CA ASP A 3 1.81 -2.95 -7.82
C ASP A 3 3.14 -3.40 -8.46
N VAL A 4 3.17 -4.64 -8.95
CA VAL A 4 4.37 -5.25 -9.54
C VAL A 4 4.03 -5.75 -10.93
N ALA A 5 4.52 -5.03 -11.95
CA ALA A 5 4.24 -5.34 -13.34
C ALA A 5 4.71 -6.75 -13.74
N GLY A 6 3.86 -7.49 -14.44
CA GLY A 6 4.18 -8.82 -14.98
C GLY A 6 4.15 -9.96 -13.95
N VAL A 7 3.66 -9.72 -12.73
CA VAL A 7 3.54 -10.74 -11.67
C VAL A 7 2.09 -11.17 -11.52
N ASP A 8 1.88 -12.47 -11.29
CA ASP A 8 0.57 -13.01 -10.89
C ASP A 8 0.21 -12.51 -9.48
N VAL A 9 -0.87 -11.73 -9.40
CA VAL A 9 -1.39 -11.13 -8.16
C VAL A 9 -1.69 -12.20 -7.11
N ALA A 10 -2.27 -13.34 -7.50
CA ALA A 10 -2.62 -14.39 -6.55
C ALA A 10 -1.38 -15.05 -5.95
N ALA A 11 -0.33 -15.24 -6.76
CA ALA A 11 0.96 -15.74 -6.28
C ALA A 11 1.64 -14.75 -5.33
N LEU A 12 1.59 -13.45 -5.64
CA LEU A 12 2.13 -12.39 -4.78
C LEU A 12 1.39 -12.32 -3.43
N GLU A 13 0.06 -12.30 -3.44
CA GLU A 13 -0.75 -12.28 -2.21
C GLU A 13 -0.46 -13.50 -1.33
N ARG A 14 -0.31 -14.69 -1.93
CA ARG A 14 0.09 -15.91 -1.21
C ARG A 14 1.46 -15.77 -0.55
N LEU A 15 2.45 -15.26 -1.28
CA LEU A 15 3.80 -15.03 -0.74
C LEU A 15 3.79 -14.04 0.42
N LEU A 16 3.07 -12.92 0.27
CA LEU A 16 2.93 -11.92 1.32
C LEU A 16 2.26 -12.51 2.56
N LYS A 17 1.20 -13.31 2.38
CA LYS A 17 0.52 -13.99 3.49
C LYS A 17 1.46 -14.96 4.22
N GLN A 18 2.21 -15.78 3.49
CA GLN A 18 3.18 -16.72 4.09
C GLN A 18 4.25 -15.98 4.90
N THR A 19 4.74 -14.85 4.38
CA THR A 19 5.80 -14.06 5.02
C THR A 19 5.30 -13.32 6.26
N PHE A 20 4.15 -12.65 6.17
CA PHE A 20 3.72 -11.67 7.17
C PHE A 20 2.64 -12.15 8.13
N ALA A 21 1.88 -13.22 7.80
CA ALA A 21 0.86 -13.74 8.72
C ALA A 21 1.39 -14.10 10.12
N PRO A 22 2.60 -14.69 10.29
CA PRO A 22 3.15 -14.97 11.61
C PRO A 22 3.36 -13.71 12.47
N LEU A 23 3.62 -12.57 11.83
CA LEU A 23 3.86 -11.28 12.49
C LEU A 23 2.57 -10.59 12.93
N ARG A 24 1.40 -11.05 12.44
CA ARG A 24 0.07 -10.49 12.76
C ARG A 24 -0.04 -8.98 12.48
N ILE A 25 0.68 -8.50 11.47
CA ILE A 25 0.61 -7.11 11.01
C ILE A 25 -0.33 -7.00 9.81
N PRO A 26 -1.11 -5.90 9.69
CA PRO A 26 -1.93 -5.66 8.51
C PRO A 26 -1.03 -5.39 7.29
N VAL A 27 -1.36 -6.03 6.17
CA VAL A 27 -0.62 -5.86 4.90
C VAL A 27 -1.59 -5.48 3.80
N LEU A 28 -1.37 -4.31 3.21
CA LEU A 28 -2.04 -3.85 1.99
C LEU A 28 -1.15 -4.13 0.78
N SER A 29 -1.65 -4.84 -0.23
CA SER A 29 -0.96 -5.13 -1.49
C SER A 29 -1.71 -4.60 -2.71
N GLY A 30 -1.00 -4.41 -3.81
CA GLY A 30 -1.59 -3.87 -5.06
C GLY A 30 -1.82 -2.36 -5.02
N TRP A 31 -1.13 -1.63 -4.13
CA TRP A 31 -1.19 -0.18 -4.13
C TRP A 31 -0.59 0.36 -5.43
N ARG A 32 -1.30 1.24 -6.13
CA ARG A 32 -0.85 1.78 -7.43
C ARG A 32 0.25 2.83 -7.26
N SER A 33 1.36 2.47 -6.62
CA SER A 33 2.56 3.29 -6.56
C SER A 33 3.78 2.48 -6.98
N GLY A 34 4.64 3.10 -7.79
CA GLY A 34 5.82 2.46 -8.39
C GLY A 34 5.89 2.72 -9.90
N HIS A 35 6.26 1.71 -10.67
CA HIS A 35 6.39 1.78 -12.14
C HIS A 35 5.06 1.59 -12.88
N CYS A 36 3.93 1.97 -12.25
CA CYS A 36 2.60 1.87 -12.83
C CYS A 36 2.13 3.23 -13.37
N ASP A 37 1.22 3.22 -14.34
CA ASP A 37 0.59 4.43 -14.89
C ASP A 37 -0.95 4.32 -14.83
N PRO A 38 -1.68 5.29 -14.23
CA PRO A 38 -1.18 6.34 -13.34
C PRO A 38 -0.53 5.83 -12.05
N ASN A 39 0.52 6.53 -11.63
CA ASN A 39 1.21 6.38 -10.35
C ASN A 39 0.57 7.28 -9.30
N LEU A 40 0.03 6.70 -8.22
CA LEU A 40 -0.42 7.44 -7.06
C LEU A 40 0.79 7.82 -6.20
N MET A 41 0.97 9.13 -6.02
CA MET A 41 1.97 9.67 -5.11
C MET A 41 1.61 9.31 -3.68
N LEU A 42 2.59 8.80 -2.92
CA LEU A 42 2.48 8.62 -1.48
C LEU A 42 3.34 9.69 -0.79
N PRO A 43 2.73 10.64 -0.05
CA PRO A 43 3.48 11.62 0.73
C PRO A 43 4.32 10.92 1.80
N MET A 44 5.64 11.13 1.76
CA MET A 44 6.55 10.54 2.74
C MET A 44 6.57 11.35 4.03
N GLY A 45 6.64 10.65 5.17
CA GLY A 45 6.66 11.28 6.49
C GLY A 45 5.29 11.73 7.01
N ALA A 46 4.21 11.41 6.29
CA ALA A 46 2.85 11.73 6.71
C ALA A 46 2.23 10.65 7.61
N LEU A 47 1.47 11.08 8.62
CA LEU A 47 0.60 10.22 9.40
C LEU A 47 -0.54 9.68 8.52
N VAL A 48 -0.72 8.37 8.56
CA VAL A 48 -1.75 7.66 7.80
C VAL A 48 -2.49 6.66 8.67
N ARG A 49 -3.75 6.42 8.35
CA ARG A 49 -4.50 5.25 8.80
C ARG A 49 -4.55 4.24 7.66
N LEU A 50 -4.14 3.00 7.96
CA LEU A 50 -4.18 1.88 7.03
C LEU A 50 -5.23 0.87 7.49
N ASP A 51 -6.20 0.57 6.61
CA ASP A 51 -7.18 -0.50 6.79
C ASP A 51 -7.00 -1.55 5.69
N ALA A 52 -6.29 -2.62 6.02
CA ALA A 52 -6.02 -3.71 5.07
C ALA A 52 -7.27 -4.55 4.76
N GLY A 53 -8.30 -4.53 5.62
CA GLY A 53 -9.54 -5.27 5.41
C GLY A 53 -10.41 -4.61 4.34
N ASN A 54 -10.54 -3.28 4.39
CA ASN A 54 -11.26 -2.49 3.40
C ASN A 54 -10.38 -2.02 2.22
N LYS A 55 -9.09 -2.33 2.25
CA LYS A 55 -8.08 -1.90 1.27
C LYS A 55 -7.92 -0.37 1.17
N GLU A 56 -7.94 0.30 2.31
CA GLU A 56 -7.87 1.77 2.39
C GLU A 56 -6.56 2.26 3.02
N LEU A 57 -6.11 3.42 2.54
CA LEU A 57 -5.07 4.22 3.16
C LEU A 57 -5.51 5.67 3.15
N VAL A 58 -5.62 6.27 4.34
CA VAL A 58 -6.14 7.63 4.53
C VAL A 58 -5.04 8.49 5.12
N LEU A 59 -4.83 9.68 4.57
CA LEU A 59 -3.97 10.71 5.15
C LEU A 59 -4.70 11.32 6.35
N GLU A 60 -4.13 11.15 7.54
CA GLU A 60 -4.67 11.71 8.80
C GLU A 60 -4.06 13.07 9.12
N GLN A 61 -3.25 13.60 8.20
CA GLN A 61 -2.63 14.91 8.30
C GLN A 61 -2.71 15.66 6.98
N ASP A 62 -2.72 16.98 7.08
CA ASP A 62 -2.54 17.84 5.93
C ASP A 62 -1.12 17.69 5.38
N VAL A 63 -1.02 17.48 4.06
CA VAL A 63 0.26 17.34 3.34
C VAL A 63 0.51 18.48 2.35
N VAL A 64 -0.44 19.41 2.23
CA VAL A 64 -0.32 20.62 1.41
C VAL A 64 -0.59 21.83 2.29
N VAL A 65 0.41 22.69 2.46
CA VAL A 65 0.27 23.97 3.17
C VAL A 65 0.26 25.08 2.13
N ARG A 66 -0.83 25.85 2.05
CA ARG A 66 -0.87 27.06 1.22
C ARG A 66 -0.30 28.22 2.03
N ARG A 67 0.67 28.93 1.46
CA ARG A 67 1.19 30.19 2.00
C ARG A 67 0.27 31.35 1.63
#